data_AF-A0A7C6HNK9-F1
#
_entry.id   AF-A0A7C6HNK9-F1
#
_cell.length_a   1.000
_cell.length_b   1.000
_cell.length_c   1.000
_cell.angle_alpha   90.00
_cell.angle_beta   90.00
_cell.angle_gamma   90.00
#
_symmetry.space_group_name_H-M   'P 1'
#
loop_
_entity.id
_entity.type
_entity.pdbx_description
1 polymer ?
#
loop_
_entity_poly.entity_id
_entity_poly.type
_entity_poly.pdbx_seq_one_letter_code
_entity_poly.pdbx_strand_id
1 'polypeptide(L)'
;TRGGEWLTGITASKPPHFMSEEEKEKAVQLDQIVLDVGATSRKEAIEDFGIRIGFPVVPQVACEYKDDHDLLVGKAFDCRLGCAGILATLDNLDGEELNAELVAAFSTQEELGLRGAQVVSRKIKPDLAIVFEGAPADDTFTPEERIQTAIGKGPMLRHFDRMMVTNPAFQSWTISLSEELNIPLQQGVRSGGATNGGVYHLSAEATPTIVLAVPVRYIHTSYGIAKKKDFDAMVRLATEICRRIDSDFLESLKEYF
;
A
#
# COMPACT_ATOMS: atom_id res chain seq x y z
N THR A 1 3.89 -13.57 -22.65
CA THR A 1 4.69 -14.39 -23.60
C THR A 1 5.25 -13.49 -24.69
N ARG A 2 6.06 -14.02 -25.61
CA ARG A 2 6.62 -13.23 -26.73
C ARG A 2 5.55 -12.53 -27.59
N GLY A 3 4.33 -13.09 -27.64
CA GLY A 3 3.18 -12.49 -28.33
C GLY A 3 2.44 -11.41 -27.52
N GLY A 4 2.90 -11.08 -26.31
CA GLY A 4 2.21 -10.12 -25.42
C GLY A 4 1.08 -10.74 -24.59
N GLU A 5 0.77 -12.02 -24.80
CA GLU A 5 -0.31 -12.71 -24.08
C GLU A 5 0.10 -13.14 -22.67
N TRP A 6 -0.87 -13.19 -21.75
CA TRP A 6 -0.69 -13.78 -20.43
C TRP A 6 -0.82 -15.29 -20.51
N LEU A 7 0.10 -16.00 -19.86
CA LEU A 7 0.06 -17.45 -19.75
C LEU A 7 -0.23 -17.82 -18.30
N THR A 8 -1.25 -18.64 -18.08
CA THR A 8 -1.53 -19.19 -16.75
C THR A 8 -0.54 -20.31 -16.46
N GLY A 9 0.05 -20.27 -15.27
CA GLY A 9 0.89 -21.33 -14.72
C GLY A 9 0.63 -21.47 -13.22
N ILE A 10 1.17 -22.53 -12.64
CA ILE A 10 1.06 -22.81 -11.21
C ILE A 10 2.42 -22.68 -10.54
N THR A 11 2.45 -22.10 -9.35
CA THR A 11 3.60 -22.21 -8.46
C THR A 11 3.65 -23.61 -7.88
N ALA A 12 4.78 -24.31 -8.04
CA ALA A 12 4.98 -25.66 -7.53
C ALA A 12 6.33 -25.80 -6.82
N SER A 13 6.43 -26.82 -5.98
CA SER A 13 7.67 -27.26 -5.35
C SER A 13 7.71 -28.80 -5.35
N LYS A 14 8.86 -29.36 -4.95
CA LYS A 14 9.04 -30.82 -4.83
C LYS A 14 7.96 -31.42 -3.91
N PRO A 15 7.19 -32.45 -4.34
CA PRO A 15 6.16 -33.03 -3.47
C PRO A 15 6.77 -33.70 -2.22
N PRO A 16 6.10 -33.63 -1.05
CA PRO A 16 6.63 -34.16 0.22
C PRO A 16 7.01 -35.64 0.19
N HIS A 17 6.34 -36.46 -0.62
CA HIS A 17 6.64 -37.89 -0.78
C HIS A 17 8.04 -38.16 -1.35
N PHE A 18 8.65 -37.17 -2.01
CA PHE A 18 10.01 -37.25 -2.56
C PHE A 18 11.04 -36.50 -1.73
N MET A 19 10.61 -35.82 -0.66
CA MET A 19 11.48 -35.07 0.23
C MET A 19 12.14 -35.99 1.27
N SER A 20 13.38 -35.69 1.63
CA SER A 20 14.01 -36.23 2.84
C SER A 20 13.31 -35.68 4.09
N GLU A 21 13.49 -36.32 5.25
CA GLU A 21 12.96 -35.80 6.52
C GLU A 21 13.50 -34.39 6.83
N GLU A 22 14.77 -34.14 6.54
CA GLU A 22 15.38 -32.82 6.70
C GLU A 22 14.75 -31.76 5.77
N GLU A 23 14.42 -32.12 4.52
CA GLU A 23 13.74 -31.22 3.59
C GLU A 23 12.31 -30.88 4.08
N LYS A 24 11.62 -31.83 4.71
CA LYS A 24 10.25 -31.62 5.23
C LYS A 24 10.19 -30.71 6.44
N GLU A 25 11.23 -30.68 7.26
CA GLU A 25 11.32 -29.82 8.45
C GLU A 25 11.63 -28.36 8.10
N LYS A 26 12.06 -28.09 6.87
CA LYS A 26 12.45 -26.74 6.41
C LYS A 26 11.34 -26.09 5.59
N ALA A 27 11.21 -24.78 5.73
CA ALA A 27 10.36 -23.99 4.84
C ALA A 27 10.91 -24.03 3.40
N VAL A 28 10.01 -24.12 2.42
CA VAL A 28 10.36 -24.07 0.99
C VAL A 28 11.01 -22.72 0.68
N GLN A 29 12.22 -22.77 0.14
CA GLN A 29 12.98 -21.59 -0.29
C GLN A 29 12.55 -21.15 -1.69
N LEU A 30 12.74 -19.87 -2.03
CA LEU A 30 12.30 -19.31 -3.31
C LEU A 30 12.95 -19.99 -4.52
N ASP A 31 14.21 -20.40 -4.41
CA ASP A 31 14.96 -21.12 -5.44
C ASP A 31 14.49 -22.56 -5.64
N GLN A 32 13.64 -23.07 -4.75
CA GLN A 32 12.98 -24.37 -4.85
C GLN A 32 11.56 -24.27 -5.45
N ILE A 33 11.06 -23.05 -5.65
CA ILE A 33 9.76 -22.81 -6.26
C ILE A 33 9.94 -22.68 -7.78
N VAL A 34 9.13 -23.42 -8.52
CA VAL A 34 9.06 -23.35 -9.98
C VAL A 34 7.70 -22.79 -10.42
N LEU A 35 7.66 -22.24 -11.63
CA LEU A 35 6.42 -21.92 -12.33
C LEU A 35 6.24 -22.96 -13.43
N ASP A 36 5.18 -23.76 -13.29
CA ASP A 36 4.83 -24.80 -14.24
C ASP A 36 3.68 -24.35 -15.14
N VAL A 37 3.89 -24.43 -16.45
CA VAL A 37 2.91 -24.11 -17.50
C VAL A 37 2.50 -25.36 -18.30
N GLY A 38 2.97 -26.54 -17.88
CA GLY A 38 2.77 -27.82 -18.56
C GLY A 38 3.80 -28.14 -19.64
N ALA A 39 4.86 -27.33 -19.79
CA ALA A 39 5.90 -27.58 -20.79
C ALA A 39 6.76 -28.80 -20.41
N THR A 40 6.97 -29.70 -21.37
CA THR A 40 7.75 -30.94 -21.20
C THR A 40 9.21 -30.79 -21.63
N SER A 41 9.57 -29.66 -22.25
CA SER A 41 10.95 -29.35 -22.61
C SER A 41 11.23 -27.86 -22.60
N ARG A 42 12.52 -27.49 -22.43
CA ARG A 42 12.97 -26.11 -22.60
C ARG A 42 12.62 -25.55 -23.98
N LYS A 43 12.69 -26.40 -25.02
CA LYS A 43 12.37 -26.02 -26.39
C LYS A 43 10.91 -25.61 -26.49
N GLU A 44 9.98 -26.44 -26.02
CA GLU A 44 8.54 -26.16 -25.99
C GLU A 44 8.22 -24.89 -25.18
N ALA A 45 8.81 -24.72 -23.98
CA ALA A 45 8.62 -23.52 -23.17
C ALA A 45 9.01 -22.22 -23.92
N ILE A 46 10.07 -22.29 -24.75
CA ILE A 46 10.62 -21.14 -25.48
C ILE A 46 9.91 -20.94 -26.82
N GLU A 47 9.69 -21.99 -27.59
CA GLU A 47 9.18 -21.92 -28.96
C GLU A 47 7.65 -21.86 -28.98
N ASP A 48 6.99 -22.73 -28.22
CA ASP A 48 5.53 -22.89 -28.27
C ASP A 48 4.85 -21.97 -27.24
N PHE A 49 5.25 -22.03 -25.97
CA PHE A 49 4.72 -21.12 -24.94
C PHE A 49 5.31 -19.70 -25.02
N GLY A 50 6.38 -19.51 -25.80
CA GLY A 50 6.96 -18.19 -26.04
C GLY A 50 7.54 -17.53 -24.78
N ILE A 51 7.98 -18.30 -23.77
CA ILE A 51 8.54 -17.77 -22.52
C ILE A 51 9.95 -17.25 -22.74
N ARG A 52 10.30 -16.12 -22.12
CA ARG A 52 11.64 -15.52 -22.14
C ARG A 52 12.04 -15.02 -20.76
N ILE A 53 13.35 -14.93 -20.54
CA ILE A 53 13.93 -14.33 -19.34
C ILE A 53 13.51 -12.85 -19.26
N GLY A 54 13.15 -12.40 -18.06
CA GLY A 54 12.73 -11.03 -17.78
C GLY A 54 11.24 -10.75 -17.96
N PHE A 55 10.43 -11.75 -18.36
CA PHE A 55 8.99 -11.57 -18.40
C PHE A 55 8.38 -11.53 -17.00
N PRO A 56 7.42 -10.62 -16.76
CA PRO A 56 6.80 -10.46 -15.46
C PRO A 56 5.89 -11.65 -15.14
N VAL A 57 5.81 -11.96 -13.85
CA VAL A 57 4.88 -12.94 -13.30
C VAL A 57 4.05 -12.23 -12.25
N VAL A 58 2.75 -12.44 -12.28
CA VAL A 58 1.82 -11.83 -11.33
C VAL A 58 0.83 -12.88 -10.82
N PRO A 59 0.37 -12.81 -9.56
CA PRO A 59 -0.73 -13.63 -9.10
C PRO A 59 -1.98 -13.41 -9.97
N GLN A 60 -2.60 -14.49 -10.43
CA GLN A 60 -3.85 -14.44 -11.18
C GLN A 60 -5.03 -14.57 -10.19
N VAL A 61 -5.54 -13.43 -9.76
CA VAL A 61 -6.60 -13.33 -8.74
C VAL A 61 -7.63 -12.29 -9.17
N ALA A 62 -8.91 -12.65 -9.07
CA ALA A 62 -10.03 -11.73 -9.26
C ALA A 62 -10.26 -10.89 -8.00
N CYS A 63 -10.72 -9.66 -8.18
CA CYS A 63 -11.19 -8.83 -7.08
C CYS A 63 -12.70 -9.03 -6.92
N GLU A 64 -13.14 -9.23 -5.68
CA GLU A 64 -14.54 -9.39 -5.30
C GLU A 64 -14.87 -8.45 -4.14
N TYR A 65 -16.05 -7.85 -4.18
CA TYR A 65 -16.64 -7.15 -3.05
C TYR A 65 -17.85 -7.95 -2.55
N LYS A 66 -17.77 -8.39 -1.30
CA LYS A 66 -18.83 -9.12 -0.59
C LYS A 66 -19.58 -8.16 0.29
N ASP A 67 -20.66 -7.61 -0.25
CA ASP A 67 -21.42 -6.51 0.34
C ASP A 67 -22.04 -6.87 1.70
N ASP A 68 -22.54 -8.11 1.82
CA ASP A 68 -23.14 -8.65 3.05
C ASP A 68 -22.20 -8.61 4.27
N HIS A 69 -20.89 -8.55 4.03
CA HIS A 69 -19.87 -8.46 5.08
C HIS A 69 -18.95 -7.25 4.92
N ASP A 70 -19.19 -6.33 3.98
CA ASP A 70 -18.29 -5.20 3.70
C ASP A 70 -16.84 -5.66 3.42
N LEU A 71 -16.64 -6.78 2.71
CA LEU A 71 -15.30 -7.35 2.47
C LEU A 71 -14.83 -7.15 1.04
N LEU A 72 -13.68 -6.50 0.88
CA LEU A 72 -12.90 -6.52 -0.35
C LEU A 72 -11.91 -7.68 -0.27
N VAL A 73 -11.94 -8.57 -1.26
CA VAL A 73 -11.02 -9.71 -1.38
C VAL A 73 -10.39 -9.67 -2.77
N GLY A 74 -9.07 -9.65 -2.85
CA GLY A 74 -8.39 -9.52 -4.14
C GLY A 74 -6.87 -9.46 -3.99
N LYS A 75 -6.15 -8.99 -5.00
CA LYS A 75 -4.68 -8.84 -4.96
C LYS A 75 -4.26 -7.38 -5.07
N ALA A 76 -3.02 -7.10 -4.69
CA ALA A 76 -2.37 -5.80 -4.87
C ALA A 76 -3.10 -4.63 -4.18
N PHE A 77 -3.84 -4.89 -3.11
CA PHE A 77 -4.41 -3.82 -2.27
C PHE A 77 -3.31 -2.93 -1.70
N ASP A 78 -2.17 -3.53 -1.37
CA ASP A 78 -0.87 -2.87 -1.33
C ASP A 78 -0.34 -2.69 -2.77
N CYS A 79 -0.34 -1.50 -3.38
CA CYS A 79 -0.91 -0.25 -2.91
C CYS A 79 -2.00 0.31 -3.84
N ARG A 80 -2.78 -0.57 -4.50
CA ARG A 80 -3.89 -0.12 -5.37
C ARG A 80 -5.04 0.50 -4.59
N LEU A 81 -5.23 0.16 -3.30
CA LEU A 81 -6.20 0.88 -2.46
C LEU A 81 -5.72 2.31 -2.19
N GLY A 82 -4.42 2.53 -2.00
CA GLY A 82 -3.88 3.89 -1.89
C GLY A 82 -4.09 4.70 -3.17
N CYS A 83 -3.83 4.09 -4.33
CA CYS A 83 -4.10 4.71 -5.64
C CYS A 83 -5.59 5.06 -5.82
N ALA A 84 -6.49 4.13 -5.48
CA ALA A 84 -7.93 4.38 -5.52
C ALA A 84 -8.34 5.48 -4.54
N GLY A 85 -7.68 5.58 -3.38
CA GLY A 85 -7.93 6.60 -2.39
C GLY A 85 -7.59 8.00 -2.88
N ILE A 86 -6.48 8.14 -3.61
CA ILE A 86 -6.10 9.41 -4.28
C ILE A 86 -7.18 9.81 -5.28
N LEU A 87 -7.58 8.89 -6.17
CA LEU A 87 -8.60 9.17 -7.19
C LEU A 87 -9.94 9.57 -6.58
N ALA A 88 -10.43 8.80 -5.60
CA ALA A 88 -11.69 9.10 -4.92
C ALA A 88 -11.64 10.41 -4.11
N THR A 89 -10.48 10.78 -3.56
CA THR A 89 -10.28 12.07 -2.90
C THR A 89 -10.37 13.22 -3.90
N LEU A 90 -9.73 13.08 -5.06
CA LEU A 90 -9.83 14.09 -6.13
C LEU A 90 -11.26 14.20 -6.69
N ASP A 91 -11.93 13.07 -6.93
CA ASP A 91 -13.32 13.04 -7.40
C ASP A 91 -14.26 13.77 -6.42
N ASN A 92 -14.05 13.64 -5.11
CA ASN A 92 -14.83 14.36 -4.09
C ASN A 92 -14.60 15.87 -4.07
N LEU A 93 -13.46 16.32 -4.58
CA LEU A 93 -13.04 17.73 -4.60
C LEU A 93 -13.23 18.36 -5.99
N ASP A 94 -13.74 17.60 -6.97
CA ASP A 94 -13.89 18.07 -8.34
C ASP A 94 -14.83 19.29 -8.40
N GLY A 95 -14.36 20.36 -9.02
CA GLY A 95 -15.07 21.64 -9.11
C GLY A 95 -15.04 22.51 -7.85
N GLU A 96 -14.39 22.10 -6.76
CA GLU A 96 -14.22 22.95 -5.57
C GLU A 96 -13.05 23.93 -5.74
N GLU A 97 -13.21 25.17 -5.25
CA GLU A 97 -12.10 26.11 -5.12
C GLU A 97 -11.34 25.81 -3.83
N LEU A 98 -10.06 25.45 -3.97
CA LEU A 98 -9.17 25.08 -2.86
C LEU A 98 -8.08 26.14 -2.66
N ASN A 99 -7.62 26.28 -1.42
CA ASN A 99 -6.48 27.14 -1.08
C ASN A 99 -5.12 26.52 -1.39
N ALA A 100 -5.10 25.32 -1.99
CA ALA A 100 -3.90 24.58 -2.34
C ALA A 100 -4.01 23.95 -3.73
N GLU A 101 -2.88 23.86 -4.44
CA GLU A 101 -2.77 23.07 -5.66
C GLU A 101 -2.60 21.59 -5.30
N LEU A 102 -3.49 20.73 -5.80
CA LEU A 102 -3.41 19.30 -5.56
C LEU A 102 -2.69 18.59 -6.70
N VAL A 103 -1.66 17.81 -6.36
CA VAL A 103 -0.92 16.97 -7.32
C VAL A 103 -1.06 15.50 -6.92
N ALA A 104 -1.76 14.73 -7.75
CA ALA A 104 -1.81 13.27 -7.58
C ALA A 104 -0.58 12.60 -8.20
N ALA A 105 0.12 11.79 -7.39
CA ALA A 105 1.29 11.05 -7.81
C ALA A 105 1.08 9.53 -7.63
N PHE A 106 1.16 8.79 -8.73
CA PHE A 106 1.14 7.33 -8.75
C PHE A 106 2.57 6.82 -8.96
N SER A 107 3.27 6.55 -7.86
CA SER A 107 4.66 6.10 -7.91
C SER A 107 4.76 4.63 -8.38
N THR A 108 5.89 4.30 -8.99
CA THR A 108 6.22 2.91 -9.38
C THR A 108 7.44 2.42 -8.59
N GLN A 109 7.60 1.10 -8.46
CA GLN A 109 8.77 0.50 -7.80
C GLN A 109 8.96 0.95 -6.34
N GLU A 110 7.85 1.13 -5.61
CA GLU A 110 7.85 1.30 -4.15
C GLU A 110 8.47 0.05 -3.50
N GLU A 111 7.94 -1.12 -3.85
CA GLU A 111 8.36 -2.46 -3.37
C GLU A 111 9.83 -2.84 -3.69
N LEU A 112 10.51 -2.04 -4.50
CA LEU A 112 11.93 -2.20 -4.86
C LEU A 112 12.82 -1.10 -4.26
N GLY A 113 12.32 -0.38 -3.25
CA GLY A 113 13.03 0.66 -2.51
C GLY A 113 12.63 2.08 -2.89
N LEU A 114 11.33 2.36 -2.99
CA LEU A 114 10.76 3.72 -3.07
C LEU A 114 11.25 4.53 -4.29
N ARG A 115 11.63 3.86 -5.38
CA ARG A 115 12.38 4.48 -6.49
C ARG A 115 11.56 5.51 -7.25
N GLY A 116 10.29 5.21 -7.51
CA GLY A 116 9.38 6.15 -8.16
C GLY A 116 9.14 7.40 -7.33
N ALA A 117 9.05 7.26 -6.00
CA ALA A 117 8.88 8.40 -5.11
C ALA A 117 10.06 9.38 -5.19
N GLN A 118 11.30 8.89 -5.39
CA GLN A 118 12.48 9.75 -5.58
C GLN A 118 12.37 10.60 -6.84
N VAL A 119 11.77 10.06 -7.91
CA VAL A 119 11.55 10.81 -9.16
C VAL A 119 10.44 11.83 -8.98
N VAL A 120 9.33 11.42 -8.35
CA VAL A 120 8.19 12.30 -8.05
C VAL A 120 8.64 13.48 -7.19
N SER A 121 9.37 13.24 -6.10
CA SER A 121 9.78 14.28 -5.17
C SER A 121 10.65 15.35 -5.82
N ARG A 122 11.58 14.96 -6.69
CA ARG A 122 12.45 15.89 -7.42
C ARG A 122 11.72 16.72 -8.46
N LYS A 123 10.64 16.17 -9.05
CA LYS A 123 9.86 16.83 -10.10
C LYS A 123 8.81 17.77 -9.52
N ILE A 124 8.07 17.31 -8.51
CA ILE A 124 6.94 18.03 -7.93
C ILE A 124 7.40 19.02 -6.85
N LYS A 125 8.40 18.64 -6.03
CA LYS A 125 8.88 19.43 -4.88
C LYS A 125 7.73 19.92 -4.00
N PRO A 126 6.93 18.99 -3.43
CA PRO A 126 5.72 19.35 -2.70
C PRO A 126 6.04 20.10 -1.41
N ASP A 127 5.22 21.10 -1.09
CA ASP A 127 5.25 21.80 0.20
C ASP A 127 4.69 20.96 1.35
N LEU A 128 3.75 20.05 1.05
CA LEU A 128 3.12 19.11 1.99
C LEU A 128 2.79 17.80 1.25
N ALA A 129 2.89 16.67 1.94
CA ALA A 129 2.56 15.36 1.35
C ALA A 129 1.60 14.52 2.22
N ILE A 130 0.60 13.94 1.57
CA ILE A 130 -0.26 12.89 2.14
C ILE A 130 0.01 11.61 1.37
N VAL A 131 0.55 10.61 2.05
CA VAL A 131 0.85 9.30 1.45
C VAL A 131 -0.31 8.37 1.72
N PHE A 132 -0.85 7.77 0.66
CA PHE A 132 -1.91 6.76 0.74
C PHE A 132 -1.31 5.36 0.63
N GLU A 133 -1.71 4.47 1.54
CA GLU A 133 -1.15 3.12 1.65
C GLU A 133 -2.19 1.99 1.77
N GLY A 134 -1.76 0.77 1.49
CA GLY A 134 -2.45 -0.47 1.86
C GLY A 134 -1.67 -1.20 2.96
N ALA A 135 -1.81 -0.75 4.21
CA ALA A 135 -0.92 -1.18 5.29
C ALA A 135 -1.30 -2.56 5.89
N PRO A 136 -0.32 -3.30 6.45
CA PRO A 136 -0.61 -4.55 7.13
C PRO A 136 -1.51 -4.33 8.35
N ALA A 137 -2.64 -5.05 8.36
CA ALA A 137 -3.44 -5.28 9.55
C ALA A 137 -2.79 -6.38 10.40
N ASP A 138 -2.73 -6.16 11.72
CA ASP A 138 -2.06 -7.04 12.68
C ASP A 138 -3.03 -7.93 13.48
N ASP A 139 -4.32 -7.83 13.18
CA ASP A 139 -5.46 -8.42 13.88
C ASP A 139 -5.70 -9.93 13.69
N THR A 140 -4.80 -10.62 13.01
CA THR A 140 -4.88 -12.08 12.78
C THR A 140 -3.81 -12.89 13.49
N PHE A 141 -2.77 -12.23 14.02
CA PHE A 141 -1.62 -12.89 14.63
C PHE A 141 -1.09 -12.18 15.88
N THR A 142 -1.53 -10.95 16.14
CA THR A 142 -1.11 -10.16 17.30
C THR A 142 -2.11 -10.34 18.46
N PRO A 143 -1.64 -10.49 19.71
CA PRO A 143 -2.51 -10.47 20.89
C PRO A 143 -3.38 -9.20 20.93
N GLU A 144 -4.62 -9.33 21.39
CA GLU A 144 -5.64 -8.28 21.31
C GLU A 144 -5.17 -6.93 21.87
N GLU A 145 -4.48 -6.95 23.01
CA GLU A 145 -3.97 -5.76 23.69
C GLU A 145 -2.80 -5.07 22.97
N ARG A 146 -2.27 -5.67 21.91
CA ARG A 146 -1.14 -5.15 21.11
C ARG A 146 -1.52 -4.82 19.68
N ILE A 147 -2.76 -5.11 19.25
CA ILE A 147 -3.27 -4.76 17.92
C ILE A 147 -3.28 -3.24 17.78
N GLN A 148 -2.56 -2.72 16.79
CA GLN A 148 -2.58 -1.29 16.47
C GLN A 148 -3.44 -0.99 15.24
N THR A 149 -3.69 -1.99 14.39
CA THR A 149 -4.39 -1.78 13.13
C THR A 149 -5.18 -3.02 12.73
N ALA A 150 -6.49 -2.96 12.93
CA ALA A 150 -7.41 -4.00 12.52
C ALA A 150 -8.28 -3.56 11.34
N ILE A 151 -8.75 -4.52 10.55
CA ILE A 151 -9.75 -4.21 9.53
C ILE A 151 -11.09 -3.88 10.19
N GLY A 152 -11.81 -2.93 9.61
CA GLY A 152 -13.14 -2.49 10.03
C GLY A 152 -13.16 -1.53 11.21
N LYS A 153 -12.02 -0.93 11.55
CA LYS A 153 -11.83 0.01 12.65
C LYS A 153 -11.38 1.40 12.18
N GLY A 154 -11.42 1.66 10.87
CA GLY A 154 -10.97 2.91 10.25
C GLY A 154 -9.56 2.83 9.64
N PRO A 155 -9.15 3.82 8.83
CA PRO A 155 -7.77 3.94 8.36
C PRO A 155 -6.75 3.96 9.50
N MET A 156 -5.52 3.58 9.17
CA MET A 156 -4.37 3.79 10.03
C MET A 156 -3.70 5.13 9.68
N LEU A 157 -3.50 5.96 10.70
CA LEU A 157 -2.51 7.04 10.70
C LEU A 157 -1.19 6.51 11.27
N ARG A 158 -0.15 6.48 10.44
CA ARG A 158 1.16 5.95 10.87
C ARG A 158 1.97 7.04 11.57
N HIS A 159 2.48 6.76 12.76
CA HIS A 159 3.38 7.67 13.50
C HIS A 159 4.86 7.46 13.18
N PHE A 160 5.23 6.21 12.90
CA PHE A 160 6.62 5.83 12.71
C PHE A 160 6.74 4.65 11.76
N ASP A 161 7.73 4.70 10.88
CA ASP A 161 8.37 3.53 10.30
C ASP A 161 9.88 3.69 10.18
N ARG A 162 10.54 2.68 9.60
CA ARG A 162 12.00 2.61 9.48
C ARG A 162 12.62 3.83 8.80
N MET A 163 11.86 4.54 7.95
CA MET A 163 12.37 5.66 7.17
C MET A 163 11.76 7.01 7.54
N MET A 164 10.74 7.06 8.40
CA MET A 164 10.11 8.33 8.76
C MET A 164 9.49 8.30 10.16
N VAL A 165 9.84 9.31 10.96
CA VAL A 165 9.00 9.80 12.06
C VAL A 165 8.10 10.87 11.44
N THR A 166 6.78 10.70 11.48
CA THR A 166 5.86 11.67 10.87
C THR A 166 5.87 13.00 11.61
N ASN A 167 5.60 14.10 10.91
CA ASN A 167 5.53 15.44 11.49
C ASN A 167 4.47 15.46 12.64
N PRO A 168 4.85 15.78 13.88
CA PRO A 168 3.97 15.62 15.04
C PRO A 168 2.81 16.62 15.04
N ALA A 169 3.01 17.84 14.53
CA ALA A 169 1.93 18.82 14.39
C ALA A 169 0.88 18.34 13.39
N PHE A 170 1.32 17.80 12.25
CA PHE A 170 0.40 17.29 11.23
C PHE A 170 -0.35 16.04 11.74
N GLN A 171 0.33 15.15 12.48
CA GLN A 171 -0.32 14.01 13.14
C GLN A 171 -1.39 14.46 14.14
N SER A 172 -1.02 15.35 15.06
CA SER A 172 -1.92 15.84 16.10
C SER A 172 -3.15 16.52 15.50
N TRP A 173 -2.94 17.38 14.50
CA TRP A 173 -4.03 18.07 13.81
C TRP A 173 -4.94 17.07 13.07
N THR A 174 -4.37 16.07 12.40
CA THR A 174 -5.15 15.02 11.70
C THR A 174 -6.00 14.20 12.67
N ILE A 175 -5.47 13.88 13.86
CA ILE A 175 -6.22 13.19 14.90
C ILE A 175 -7.39 14.06 15.38
N SER A 176 -7.14 15.33 15.71
CA SER A 176 -8.21 16.26 16.14
C SER A 176 -9.29 16.44 15.07
N LEU A 177 -8.91 16.52 13.80
CA LEU A 177 -9.87 16.59 12.69
C LEU A 177 -10.72 15.32 12.60
N SER A 178 -10.12 14.14 12.79
CA SER A 178 -10.86 12.88 12.79
C SER A 178 -11.88 12.81 13.93
N GLU A 179 -11.52 13.32 15.11
CA GLU A 179 -12.40 13.41 16.29
C GLU A 179 -13.54 14.42 16.06
N GLU A 180 -13.24 15.62 15.56
CA GLU A 180 -14.21 16.66 15.21
C GLU A 180 -15.29 16.11 14.27
N LEU A 181 -14.86 15.39 13.22
CA LEU A 181 -15.74 14.90 12.16
C LEU A 181 -16.34 13.51 12.43
N ASN A 182 -16.03 12.92 13.59
CA ASN A 182 -16.41 11.56 13.97
C ASN A 182 -16.03 10.53 12.88
N ILE A 183 -14.82 10.64 12.34
CA ILE A 183 -14.26 9.69 11.38
C ILE A 183 -13.41 8.67 12.16
N PRO A 184 -13.68 7.36 12.06
CA PRO A 184 -12.84 6.35 12.71
C PRO A 184 -11.39 6.45 12.23
N LEU A 185 -10.44 6.44 13.16
CA LEU A 185 -9.02 6.51 12.88
C LEU A 185 -8.26 5.64 13.89
N GLN A 186 -7.36 4.81 13.37
CA GLN A 186 -6.43 4.02 14.17
C GLN A 186 -5.04 4.66 14.12
N GLN A 187 -4.25 4.48 15.17
CA GLN A 187 -2.89 5.00 15.25
C GLN A 187 -1.92 3.84 15.37
N GLY A 188 -0.86 3.84 14.56
CA GLY A 188 0.08 2.73 14.52
C GLY A 188 1.54 3.14 14.32
N VAL A 189 2.45 2.34 14.86
CA VAL A 189 3.88 2.38 14.59
C VAL A 189 4.29 1.09 13.88
N ARG A 190 5.31 1.14 13.03
CA ARG A 190 5.83 -0.02 12.33
C ARG A 190 7.34 -0.12 12.49
N SER A 191 7.81 -1.17 13.16
CA SER A 191 9.25 -1.41 13.33
C SER A 191 9.94 -1.88 12.05
N GLY A 192 9.16 -2.38 11.08
CA GLY A 192 9.63 -2.83 9.77
C GLY A 192 8.76 -2.27 8.64
N GLY A 193 9.31 -2.31 7.42
CA GLY A 193 8.73 -1.66 6.26
C GLY A 193 9.05 -0.16 6.20
N ALA A 194 8.73 0.43 5.06
CA ALA A 194 8.80 1.87 4.80
C ALA A 194 7.62 2.23 3.90
N THR A 195 7.46 3.51 3.61
CA THR A 195 6.46 4.01 2.66
C THR A 195 7.12 5.09 1.80
N ASN A 196 6.42 5.53 0.75
CA ASN A 196 6.89 6.67 -0.04
C ASN A 196 7.10 7.95 0.81
N GLY A 197 6.48 8.06 1.99
CA GLY A 197 6.70 9.15 2.93
C GLY A 197 8.16 9.26 3.39
N GLY A 198 8.87 8.13 3.50
CA GLY A 198 10.30 8.09 3.79
C GLY A 198 11.17 8.84 2.77
N VAL A 199 10.67 9.06 1.55
CA VAL A 199 11.33 9.86 0.51
C VAL A 199 10.77 11.27 0.45
N TYR A 200 9.45 11.44 0.56
CA TYR A 200 8.83 12.76 0.43
C TYR A 200 9.20 13.70 1.57
N HIS A 201 9.27 13.22 2.81
CA HIS A 201 9.61 14.11 3.94
C HIS A 201 11.04 14.68 3.87
N LEU A 202 11.97 13.99 3.20
CA LEU A 202 13.34 14.45 2.97
C LEU A 202 13.48 15.30 1.70
N SER A 203 12.38 15.58 1.00
CA SER A 203 12.40 16.37 -0.22
C SER A 203 12.32 17.86 0.06
N ALA A 204 12.73 18.67 -0.92
CA ALA A 204 12.77 20.14 -0.81
C ALA A 204 13.47 20.62 0.48
N GLU A 205 12.82 21.51 1.25
CA GLU A 205 13.29 22.03 2.54
C GLU A 205 12.60 21.32 3.71
N ALA A 206 12.47 19.99 3.62
CA ALA A 206 11.69 19.13 4.51
C ALA A 206 10.17 19.31 4.34
N THR A 207 9.55 18.35 3.68
CA THR A 207 8.10 18.35 3.42
C THR A 207 7.34 17.72 4.60
N PRO A 208 6.46 18.45 5.33
CA PRO A 208 5.56 17.83 6.30
C PRO A 208 4.75 16.71 5.63
N THR A 209 4.86 15.51 6.19
CA THR A 209 4.30 14.30 5.57
C THR A 209 3.57 13.46 6.60
N ILE A 210 2.37 13.00 6.24
CA ILE A 210 1.61 11.96 6.95
C ILE A 210 1.36 10.76 6.05
N VAL A 211 1.06 9.61 6.65
CA VAL A 211 0.68 8.38 5.94
C VAL A 211 -0.68 7.93 6.45
N LEU A 212 -1.65 7.92 5.55
CA LEU A 212 -2.97 7.33 5.73
C LEU A 212 -3.03 6.00 5.00
N ALA A 213 -3.47 4.94 5.67
CA ALA A 213 -3.50 3.62 5.06
C ALA A 213 -4.79 2.87 5.34
N VAL A 214 -5.27 2.14 4.33
CA VAL A 214 -6.34 1.15 4.53
C VAL A 214 -5.72 -0.09 5.16
N PRO A 215 -6.25 -0.62 6.27
CA PRO A 215 -5.83 -1.90 6.82
C PRO A 215 -6.11 -3.04 5.84
N VAL A 216 -5.08 -3.84 5.55
CA VAL A 216 -5.16 -5.01 4.67
C VAL A 216 -4.57 -6.22 5.39
N ARG A 217 -5.36 -7.28 5.52
CA ARG A 217 -4.85 -8.59 5.97
C ARG A 217 -4.12 -9.28 4.83
N TYR A 218 -3.05 -10.00 5.17
CA TYR A 218 -2.29 -10.85 4.25
C TYR A 218 -1.66 -10.09 3.07
N ILE A 219 -1.14 -8.89 3.31
CA ILE A 219 -0.33 -8.16 2.32
C ILE A 219 0.85 -9.02 1.85
N HIS A 220 1.34 -8.74 0.64
CA HIS A 220 2.43 -9.49 -0.01
C HIS A 220 2.15 -10.99 -0.22
N THR A 221 0.87 -11.38 -0.19
CA THR A 221 0.42 -12.71 -0.64
C THR A 221 -0.43 -12.59 -1.92
N SER A 222 -0.92 -13.72 -2.43
CA SER A 222 -1.80 -13.72 -3.61
C SER A 222 -3.16 -13.06 -3.33
N TYR A 223 -3.63 -13.07 -2.08
CA TYR A 223 -4.92 -12.50 -1.67
C TYR A 223 -4.76 -11.61 -0.44
N GLY A 224 -5.24 -10.38 -0.53
CA GLY A 224 -5.48 -9.50 0.60
C GLY A 224 -6.97 -9.39 0.93
N ILE A 225 -7.27 -9.03 2.17
CA ILE A 225 -8.63 -8.74 2.64
C ILE A 225 -8.65 -7.36 3.29
N ALA A 226 -9.60 -6.52 2.89
CA ALA A 226 -9.82 -5.18 3.45
C ALA A 226 -11.32 -4.92 3.66
N LYS A 227 -11.65 -3.85 4.39
CA LYS A 227 -13.03 -3.37 4.53
C LYS A 227 -13.25 -2.13 3.66
N LYS A 228 -14.36 -2.08 2.91
CA LYS A 228 -14.67 -0.90 2.10
C LYS A 228 -14.94 0.31 2.99
N LYS A 229 -15.57 0.14 4.15
CA LYS A 229 -15.78 1.26 5.08
C LYS A 229 -14.48 1.92 5.59
N ASP A 230 -13.38 1.16 5.73
CA ASP A 230 -12.09 1.75 6.14
C ASP A 230 -11.51 2.60 5.00
N PHE A 231 -11.65 2.13 3.76
CA PHE A 231 -11.29 2.89 2.57
C PHE A 231 -12.12 4.18 2.46
N ASP A 232 -13.44 4.09 2.63
CA ASP A 232 -14.34 5.25 2.58
C ASP A 232 -14.00 6.29 3.67
N ALA A 233 -13.68 5.82 4.89
CA ALA A 233 -13.25 6.69 5.99
C ALA A 233 -11.90 7.36 5.70
N MET A 234 -10.94 6.65 5.09
CA MET A 234 -9.66 7.22 4.64
C MET A 234 -9.87 8.34 3.62
N VAL A 235 -10.69 8.09 2.59
CA VAL A 235 -11.01 9.06 1.54
C VAL A 235 -11.71 10.27 2.13
N ARG A 236 -12.70 10.07 3.01
CA ARG A 236 -13.39 11.17 3.68
C ARG A 236 -12.42 12.02 4.51
N LEU A 237 -11.55 11.40 5.29
CA LEU A 237 -10.55 12.15 6.07
C LEU A 237 -9.62 12.94 5.16
N ALA A 238 -9.05 12.31 4.13
CA ALA A 238 -8.14 12.99 3.21
C ALA A 238 -8.81 14.15 2.45
N THR A 239 -10.06 13.99 2.03
CA THR A 239 -10.88 15.05 1.41
C THR A 239 -10.98 16.27 2.34
N GLU A 240 -11.29 16.03 3.63
CA GLU A 240 -11.45 17.09 4.63
C GLU A 240 -10.13 17.75 5.03
N ILE A 241 -9.02 17.00 4.97
CA ILE A 241 -7.67 17.57 5.08
C ILE A 241 -7.43 18.53 3.92
N CYS A 242 -7.62 18.09 2.67
CA CYS A 242 -7.40 18.93 1.49
C CYS A 242 -8.22 20.23 1.49
N ARG A 243 -9.48 20.19 1.96
CA ARG A 243 -10.32 21.39 2.11
C ARG A 243 -9.81 22.42 3.12
N ARG A 244 -9.05 21.98 4.12
CA ARG A 244 -8.58 22.81 5.25
C ARG A 244 -7.11 23.21 5.16
N ILE A 245 -6.39 22.72 4.14
CA ILE A 245 -5.01 23.16 3.91
C ILE A 245 -5.03 24.58 3.33
N ASP A 246 -4.32 25.48 3.98
CA ASP A 246 -3.98 26.81 3.49
C ASP A 246 -2.53 27.16 3.87
N SER A 247 -2.12 28.39 3.56
CA SER A 247 -0.75 28.86 3.84
C SER A 247 -0.44 28.94 5.34
N ASP A 248 -1.42 29.33 6.17
CA ASP A 248 -1.23 29.46 7.61
C ASP A 248 -1.08 28.07 8.26
N PHE A 249 -1.88 27.10 7.81
CA PHE A 249 -1.76 25.71 8.20
C PHE A 249 -0.37 25.16 7.84
N LEU A 250 0.08 25.35 6.60
CA LEU A 250 1.40 24.89 6.15
C LEU A 250 2.53 25.48 7.02
N GLU A 251 2.46 26.76 7.35
CA GLU A 251 3.49 27.40 8.17
C GLU A 251 3.49 26.87 9.61
N SER A 252 2.31 26.58 10.17
CA SER A 252 2.19 25.98 11.51
C SER A 252 2.87 24.61 11.64
N LEU A 253 3.01 23.87 10.53
CA LEU A 253 3.68 22.57 10.53
C LEU A 253 5.21 22.69 10.55
N LYS A 254 5.75 23.83 10.13
CA LYS A 254 7.20 24.05 9.99
C LYS A 254 7.89 24.40 11.31
N GLU A 255 7.14 24.83 12.33
CA GLU A 255 7.68 25.12 13.67
C GLU A 255 8.32 23.90 14.35
N TYR A 256 8.11 22.69 13.79
CA TYR A 256 8.54 21.40 14.33
C TYR A 256 9.66 20.72 13.53
N PHE A 257 10.38 21.47 12.69
CA PHE A 257 11.62 21.02 12.04
C PHE A 257 12.87 21.30 12.86
#